data_AF-A0A9R1KD26-F1
#
_entry.id   AF-A0A9R1KD26-F1
#
_cell.length_a   1.000
_cell.length_b   1.000
_cell.length_c   1.000
_cell.angle_alpha   90.00
_cell.angle_beta   90.00
_cell.angle_gamma   90.00
#
_symmetry.space_group_name_H-M   'P 1'
#
loop_
_entity.id
_entity.type
_entity.pdbx_description
1 polymer ?
#
loop_
_entity_poly.entity_id
_entity_poly.type
_entity_poly.pdbx_seq_one_letter_code
_entity_poly.pdbx_strand_id
1 'polypeptide(L)'
;MVLYTINSHAQIQDLQAHSDELGHSNNPMLVKLVSLESVRIARESYALLRPLIMDVMFWPCPEMEILLVVAGLSLEIQMLERDVLPKLMVQEAKLERGALQALLLMKNSAIALSHLRKCFKLALGVLAEEDLVSPRVEKLSIMLEDTAVHVLEGNCNMLQESVPLLVQQVTHVLETPVCFSDPDEWKSDDE
;
A
#
# COMPACT_ATOMS: atom_id res chain seq x y z
N MET A 1 26.04 9.66 7.72
CA MET A 1 24.75 9.04 7.34
C MET A 1 23.91 10.11 6.67
N VAL A 2 23.38 9.84 5.48
CA VAL A 2 22.51 10.79 4.75
C VAL A 2 21.14 10.14 4.60
N LEU A 3 20.09 10.87 5.01
CA LEU A 3 18.70 10.42 5.00
C LEU A 3 18.00 10.96 3.76
N TYR A 4 17.38 10.09 2.99
CA TYR A 4 16.64 10.45 1.78
C TYR A 4 15.19 9.99 1.86
N THR A 5 14.26 10.88 1.51
CA THR A 5 12.82 10.57 1.49
C THR A 5 12.36 10.32 0.05
N ILE A 6 11.76 9.16 -0.20
CA ILE A 6 11.23 8.83 -1.53
C ILE A 6 9.78 9.26 -1.64
N ASN A 7 9.51 10.21 -2.54
CA ASN A 7 8.16 10.62 -2.92
C ASN A 7 7.89 10.40 -4.42
N SER A 8 8.90 10.01 -5.21
CA SER A 8 8.80 9.88 -6.66
C SER A 8 9.87 8.95 -7.24
N HIS A 9 9.63 8.43 -8.44
CA HIS A 9 10.61 7.62 -9.19
C HIS A 9 11.86 8.42 -9.58
N ALA A 10 11.71 9.71 -9.86
CA ALA A 10 12.83 10.60 -10.23
C ALA A 10 13.87 10.68 -9.10
N GLN A 11 13.41 10.78 -7.84
CA GLN A 11 14.30 10.80 -6.68
C GLN A 11 15.09 9.50 -6.50
N ILE A 12 14.55 8.35 -6.93
CA ILE A 12 15.28 7.08 -6.91
C ILE A 12 16.36 7.05 -7.99
N GLN A 13 16.06 7.59 -9.19
CA GLN A 13 17.04 7.69 -10.27
C GLN A 13 18.18 8.65 -9.93
N ASP A 14 17.86 9.79 -9.32
CA ASP A 14 18.86 10.75 -8.83
C ASP A 14 19.75 10.10 -7.76
N LEU A 15 19.15 9.32 -6.84
CA LEU A 15 19.88 8.55 -5.83
C LEU A 15 20.87 7.55 -6.44
N GLN A 16 20.47 6.83 -7.50
CA GLN A 16 21.35 5.92 -8.21
C GLN A 16 22.49 6.66 -8.90
N ALA A 17 22.18 7.72 -9.66
CA ALA A 17 23.19 8.51 -10.36
C ALA A 17 24.22 9.07 -9.37
N HIS A 18 23.77 9.52 -8.20
CA HIS A 18 24.66 10.03 -7.17
C HIS A 18 25.52 8.92 -6.53
N SER A 19 25.01 7.70 -6.40
CA SER A 19 25.79 6.55 -5.94
C SER A 19 26.87 6.13 -6.95
N ASP A 20 26.54 6.16 -8.24
CA ASP A 20 27.45 5.86 -9.34
C ASP A 20 28.56 6.91 -9.46
N GLU A 21 28.25 8.19 -9.23
CA GLU A 21 29.21 9.31 -9.23
C GLU A 21 30.16 9.31 -8.02
N LEU A 22 29.68 8.90 -6.84
CA LEU A 22 30.47 8.90 -5.60
C LEU A 22 31.38 7.67 -5.43
N GLY A 23 31.34 6.71 -6.35
CA GLY A 23 32.21 5.53 -6.34
C GLY A 23 32.14 4.76 -5.01
N HIS A 24 31.05 4.01 -4.79
CA HIS A 24 30.86 3.11 -3.64
C HIS A 24 31.42 3.66 -2.32
N SER A 25 31.05 4.88 -1.94
CA SER A 25 31.37 5.36 -0.60
C SER A 25 30.73 4.40 0.40
N ASN A 26 31.50 3.81 1.31
CA ASN A 26 31.03 2.91 2.39
C ASN A 26 30.09 3.60 3.40
N ASN A 27 29.53 4.76 3.08
CA ASN A 27 28.58 5.43 3.93
C ASN A 27 27.19 4.78 3.75
N PRO A 28 26.59 4.24 4.82
CA PRO A 28 25.25 3.70 4.76
C PRO A 28 24.26 4.81 4.36
N MET A 29 23.55 4.58 3.27
CA MET A 29 22.42 5.41 2.81
C MET A 29 21.16 4.93 3.52
N LEU A 30 20.46 5.83 4.20
CA LEU A 30 19.15 5.53 4.77
C LEU A 30 18.06 6.12 3.87
N VAL A 31 17.09 5.29 3.53
CA VAL A 31 15.94 5.65 2.72
C VAL A 31 14.70 5.62 3.61
N LYS A 32 14.04 6.76 3.79
CA LYS A 32 12.79 6.88 4.56
C LYS A 32 11.60 6.75 3.61
N LEU A 33 10.75 5.76 3.89
CA LEU A 33 9.48 5.55 3.21
C LEU A 33 8.38 6.12 4.10
N VAL A 34 7.65 7.12 3.61
CA VAL A 34 6.74 7.93 4.44
C VAL A 34 5.26 7.73 4.12
N SER A 35 4.95 6.99 3.05
CA SER A 35 3.59 6.71 2.63
C SER A 35 3.49 5.39 1.85
N LEU A 36 2.27 4.85 1.73
CA LEU A 36 1.96 3.71 0.85
C LEU A 36 2.47 3.92 -0.58
N GLU A 37 2.32 5.13 -1.10
CA GLU A 37 2.80 5.49 -2.44
C GLU A 37 4.33 5.47 -2.53
N SER A 38 5.04 5.91 -1.47
CA SER A 38 6.51 5.80 -1.37
C SER A 38 6.96 4.36 -1.49
N VAL A 39 6.25 3.45 -0.82
CA VAL A 39 6.52 2.02 -0.80
C VAL A 39 6.26 1.38 -2.16
N ARG A 40 5.18 1.77 -2.84
CA ARG A 40 4.91 1.35 -4.22
C ARG A 40 6.05 1.75 -5.15
N ILE A 41 6.43 3.03 -5.12
CA ILE A 41 7.51 3.59 -5.95
C ILE A 41 8.82 2.82 -5.68
N ALA A 42 9.14 2.57 -4.40
CA ALA A 42 10.32 1.79 -4.03
C ALA A 42 10.25 0.34 -4.54
N ARG A 43 9.09 -0.31 -4.48
CA ARG A 43 8.88 -1.67 -5.01
C ARG A 43 8.98 -1.72 -6.54
N GLU A 44 8.34 -0.80 -7.24
CA GLU A 44 8.42 -0.68 -8.71
C GLU A 44 9.85 -0.40 -9.17
N SER A 45 10.58 0.33 -8.34
CA SER A 45 11.99 0.64 -8.52
C SER A 45 12.92 -0.34 -7.80
N TYR A 46 12.44 -1.52 -7.37
CA TYR A 46 13.27 -2.47 -6.60
C TYR A 46 14.51 -2.91 -7.37
N ALA A 47 14.39 -3.09 -8.70
CA ALA A 47 15.53 -3.39 -9.56
C ALA A 47 16.59 -2.28 -9.56
N LEU A 48 16.17 -1.04 -9.34
CA LEU A 48 17.02 0.16 -9.26
C LEU A 48 17.62 0.33 -7.86
N LEU A 49 16.90 -0.04 -6.80
CA LEU A 49 17.41 -0.01 -5.42
C LEU A 49 18.37 -1.19 -5.14
N ARG A 50 18.21 -2.31 -5.84
CA ARG A 50 19.01 -3.55 -5.67
C ARG A 50 20.53 -3.34 -5.63
N PRO A 51 21.16 -2.54 -6.51
CA PRO A 51 22.61 -2.35 -6.53
C PRO A 51 23.14 -1.49 -5.37
N LEU A 52 22.27 -0.66 -4.76
CA LEU A 52 22.61 0.17 -3.60
C LEU A 52 22.64 -0.65 -2.29
N ILE A 53 22.20 -1.91 -2.35
CA ILE A 53 22.10 -2.82 -1.22
C ILE A 53 23.31 -3.74 -1.26
N MET A 54 24.35 -3.39 -0.49
CA MET A 54 25.67 -4.01 -0.58
C MET A 54 25.75 -5.47 -0.11
N ASP A 55 24.73 -6.01 0.57
CA ASP A 55 24.74 -7.43 0.99
C ASP A 55 23.33 -8.00 1.10
N VAL A 56 23.03 -8.99 0.25
CA VAL A 56 21.77 -9.76 0.24
C VAL A 56 21.55 -10.56 1.55
N MET A 57 22.60 -10.68 2.37
CA MET A 57 22.62 -11.49 3.61
C MET A 57 22.25 -10.71 4.88
N PHE A 58 22.25 -9.38 4.85
CA PHE A 58 21.88 -8.56 6.00
C PHE A 58 20.99 -7.42 5.57
N TRP A 59 19.74 -7.76 5.28
CA TRP A 59 18.65 -6.89 5.69
C TRP A 59 17.85 -7.57 6.80
N PRO A 60 18.28 -7.51 8.07
CA PRO A 60 17.35 -7.69 9.16
C PRO A 60 16.46 -6.45 9.20
N CYS A 61 15.63 -6.24 8.18
CA CYS A 61 14.53 -5.29 8.28
C CYS A 61 13.27 -6.10 8.55
N PRO A 62 12.83 -6.21 9.82
CA PRO A 62 11.42 -6.42 10.14
C PRO A 62 10.50 -5.56 9.25
N GLU A 63 10.97 -4.36 8.89
CA GLU A 63 10.33 -3.41 8.00
C GLU A 63 10.18 -3.95 6.58
N MET A 64 10.97 -4.92 6.10
CA MET A 64 10.84 -5.46 4.74
C MET A 64 9.59 -6.32 4.60
N GLU A 65 9.24 -7.08 5.65
CA GLU A 65 7.96 -7.80 5.70
C GLU A 65 6.79 -6.81 5.74
N ILE A 66 6.89 -5.76 6.58
CA ILE A 66 5.92 -4.67 6.63
C ILE A 66 5.78 -4.01 5.24
N LEU A 67 6.89 -3.70 4.58
CA LEU A 67 6.93 -3.05 3.26
C LEU A 67 6.31 -3.91 2.18
N LEU A 68 6.56 -5.22 2.16
CA LEU A 68 5.92 -6.13 1.21
C LEU A 68 4.41 -6.17 1.39
N VAL A 69 3.93 -6.21 2.64
CA VAL A 69 2.50 -6.20 2.93
C VAL A 69 1.87 -4.85 2.58
N VAL A 70 2.52 -3.74 2.94
CA VAL A 70 2.11 -2.37 2.63
C VAL A 70 2.07 -2.15 1.12
N ALA A 71 3.05 -2.66 0.37
CA ALA A 71 3.03 -2.62 -1.10
C ALA A 71 1.90 -3.48 -1.68
N GLY A 72 1.59 -4.62 -1.06
CA GLY A 72 0.44 -5.45 -1.41
C GLY A 72 -0.89 -4.72 -1.22
N LEU A 73 -1.07 -4.07 -0.06
CA LEU A 73 -2.23 -3.24 0.23
C LEU A 73 -2.36 -2.10 -0.79
N SER A 74 -1.28 -1.35 -1.02
CA SER A 74 -1.28 -0.24 -1.98
C SER A 74 -1.67 -0.70 -3.39
N LEU A 75 -1.12 -1.82 -3.86
CA LEU A 75 -1.42 -2.34 -5.20
C LEU A 75 -2.89 -2.72 -5.34
N GLU A 76 -3.43 -3.44 -4.36
CA GLU A 76 -4.83 -3.88 -4.38
C GLU A 76 -5.80 -2.69 -4.36
N ILE A 77 -5.50 -1.68 -3.52
CA ILE A 77 -6.34 -0.48 -3.40
C ILE A 77 -6.27 0.38 -4.68
N GLN A 78 -5.11 0.49 -5.32
CA GLN A 78 -4.99 1.23 -6.58
C GLN A 78 -5.66 0.53 -7.76
N MET A 79 -5.68 -0.81 -7.77
CA MET A 79 -6.47 -1.57 -8.75
C MET A 79 -7.96 -1.26 -8.59
N LEU A 80 -8.45 -1.16 -7.35
CA LEU A 80 -9.83 -0.73 -7.09
C LEU A 80 -10.10 0.68 -7.62
N GLU A 81 -9.21 1.63 -7.33
CA GLU A 81 -9.30 3.03 -7.77
C GLU A 81 -9.35 3.16 -9.30
N ARG A 82 -8.48 2.45 -10.02
CA ARG A 82 -8.26 2.64 -11.46
C ARG A 82 -9.16 1.76 -12.33
N ASP A 83 -9.39 0.52 -11.92
CA ASP A 83 -9.95 -0.51 -12.81
C ASP A 83 -11.35 -0.99 -12.42
N VAL A 84 -11.75 -0.81 -11.16
CA VAL A 84 -13.02 -1.33 -10.62
C VAL A 84 -14.04 -0.21 -10.45
N LEU A 85 -13.75 0.79 -9.61
CA LEU A 85 -14.71 1.84 -9.26
C LEU A 85 -15.18 2.64 -10.49
N PRO A 86 -14.32 3.01 -11.47
CA PRO A 86 -14.78 3.74 -12.65
C PRO A 86 -15.78 2.95 -13.49
N LYS A 87 -15.62 1.61 -13.60
CA LYS A 87 -16.56 0.76 -14.34
C LYS A 87 -17.93 0.66 -13.68
N LEU A 88 -17.99 0.85 -12.37
CA LEU A 88 -19.22 0.80 -11.59
C LEU A 88 -19.93 2.16 -11.53
N MET A 89 -19.19 3.28 -11.66
CA MET A 89 -19.78 4.62 -11.70
C MET A 89 -20.63 4.89 -12.96
N VAL A 90 -20.32 4.25 -14.08
CA VAL A 90 -20.93 4.53 -15.40
C VAL A 90 -22.17 3.66 -15.66
N GLN A 91 -22.56 2.77 -14.73
CA GLN A 91 -23.66 1.82 -14.96
C GLN A 91 -25.05 2.43 -14.70
N GLU A 92 -25.93 2.39 -15.70
CA GLU A 92 -27.36 2.71 -15.58
C GLU A 92 -28.22 1.44 -15.64
N ALA A 93 -29.14 1.30 -14.67
CA ALA A 93 -30.31 0.40 -14.60
C ALA A 93 -30.16 -1.12 -14.83
N LYS A 94 -29.17 -1.61 -15.60
CA LYS A 94 -28.91 -3.02 -15.89
C LYS A 94 -27.42 -3.30 -15.80
N LEU A 95 -27.07 -4.28 -14.96
CA LEU A 95 -25.71 -4.78 -14.80
C LEU A 95 -25.20 -5.43 -16.08
N GLU A 96 -24.33 -4.72 -16.79
CA GLU A 96 -23.64 -5.28 -17.94
C GLU A 96 -22.52 -6.23 -17.51
N ARG A 97 -22.06 -7.08 -18.44
CA ARG A 97 -20.99 -8.06 -18.19
C ARG A 97 -19.73 -7.43 -17.58
N GLY A 98 -19.36 -6.23 -18.03
CA GLY A 98 -18.20 -5.50 -17.53
C GLY A 98 -18.33 -5.10 -16.05
N ALA A 99 -19.52 -4.68 -15.64
CA ALA A 99 -19.78 -4.33 -14.24
C ALA A 99 -19.92 -5.55 -13.35
N LEU A 100 -20.47 -6.65 -13.86
CA LEU A 100 -20.48 -7.92 -13.14
C LEU A 100 -19.05 -8.41 -12.85
N GLN A 101 -18.13 -8.30 -13.82
CA GLN A 101 -16.72 -8.61 -13.60
C GLN A 101 -16.07 -7.66 -12.58
N ALA A 102 -16.37 -6.36 -12.64
CA ALA A 102 -15.88 -5.39 -11.67
C ALA A 102 -16.40 -5.67 -10.24
N LEU A 103 -17.66 -6.10 -10.09
CA LEU A 103 -18.22 -6.51 -8.79
C LEU A 103 -17.57 -7.77 -8.23
N LEU A 104 -17.30 -8.76 -9.07
CA LEU A 104 -16.58 -9.96 -8.65
C LEU A 104 -15.15 -9.63 -8.21
N LEU A 105 -14.47 -8.74 -8.96
CA LEU A 105 -13.16 -8.22 -8.57
C LEU A 105 -13.24 -7.47 -7.24
N MET A 106 -14.20 -6.56 -7.07
CA MET A 106 -14.45 -5.85 -5.81
C MET A 106 -14.59 -6.80 -4.62
N LYS A 107 -15.40 -7.85 -4.77
CA LYS A 107 -15.59 -8.88 -3.75
C LYS A 107 -14.29 -9.62 -3.42
N ASN A 108 -13.52 -10.00 -4.44
CA ASN A 108 -12.24 -10.67 -4.25
C ASN A 108 -11.21 -9.74 -3.57
N SER A 109 -11.19 -8.46 -3.93
CA SER A 109 -10.34 -7.45 -3.29
C SER A 109 -10.71 -7.24 -1.83
N ALA A 110 -12.00 -7.29 -1.46
CA ALA A 110 -12.40 -7.23 -0.05
C ALA A 110 -11.75 -8.35 0.78
N ILE A 111 -11.73 -9.58 0.25
CA ILE A 111 -11.07 -10.74 0.86
C ILE A 111 -9.56 -10.53 0.93
N ALA A 112 -8.94 -10.09 -0.17
CA ALA A 112 -7.50 -9.85 -0.26
C ALA A 112 -7.05 -8.77 0.75
N LEU A 113 -7.78 -7.65 0.83
CA LEU A 113 -7.52 -6.58 1.79
C LEU A 113 -7.69 -7.04 3.22
N SER A 114 -8.71 -7.84 3.52
CA SER A 114 -8.90 -8.44 4.86
C SER A 114 -7.74 -9.34 5.25
N HIS A 115 -7.22 -10.15 4.32
CA HIS A 115 -6.05 -10.99 4.54
C HIS A 115 -4.77 -10.15 4.71
N LEU A 116 -4.48 -9.22 3.80
CA LEU A 116 -3.32 -8.35 3.85
C LEU A 116 -3.31 -7.49 5.12
N ARG A 117 -4.47 -7.02 5.59
CA ARG A 117 -4.61 -6.34 6.88
C ARG A 117 -4.12 -7.22 8.04
N LYS A 118 -4.50 -8.50 8.06
CA LYS A 118 -4.04 -9.42 9.11
C LYS A 118 -2.53 -9.61 9.04
N CYS A 119 -1.98 -9.79 7.84
CA CYS A 119 -0.54 -9.84 7.64
C CYS A 119 0.15 -8.55 8.11
N PHE A 120 -0.47 -7.40 7.87
CA PHE A 120 0.09 -6.10 8.24
C PHE A 120 0.15 -5.93 9.76
N LYS A 121 -0.94 -6.27 10.46
CA LYS A 121 -0.95 -6.27 11.93
C LYS A 121 0.10 -7.21 12.53
N LEU A 122 0.27 -8.40 11.94
CA LEU A 122 1.28 -9.35 12.37
C LEU A 122 2.70 -8.81 12.14
N ALA A 123 2.93 -8.19 10.98
CA ALA A 123 4.22 -7.60 10.62
C ALA A 123 4.57 -6.38 11.49
N LEU A 124 3.58 -5.56 11.88
CA LEU A 124 3.78 -4.41 12.76
C LEU A 124 4.25 -4.80 14.17
N GLY A 125 3.83 -5.96 14.68
CA GLY A 125 4.20 -6.40 16.03
C GLY A 125 3.88 -5.36 17.10
N VAL A 126 4.92 -4.85 17.78
CA VAL A 126 4.82 -3.84 18.86
C VAL A 126 4.35 -2.45 18.36
N LEU A 127 4.50 -2.15 17.06
CA LEU A 127 4.07 -0.88 16.46
C LEU A 127 2.57 -0.81 16.19
N ALA A 128 1.80 -1.80 16.63
CA ALA A 128 0.36 -1.87 16.40
C ALA A 128 -0.44 -0.75 17.09
N GLU A 129 0.11 -0.08 18.10
CA GLU A 129 -0.58 1.02 18.80
C GLU A 129 -0.71 2.29 17.94
N GLU A 130 0.20 2.51 16.99
CA GLU A 130 0.16 3.65 16.06
C GLU A 130 -0.51 3.32 14.72
N ASP A 131 -1.10 2.13 14.60
CA ASP A 131 -1.66 1.61 13.35
C ASP A 131 -2.92 2.36 12.92
N LEU A 132 -2.74 3.30 11.98
CA LEU A 132 -3.83 4.00 11.31
C LEU A 132 -4.34 3.28 10.06
N VAL A 133 -3.54 2.38 9.48
CA VAL A 133 -3.82 1.74 8.18
C VAL A 133 -4.85 0.63 8.36
N SER A 134 -4.67 -0.27 9.33
CA SER A 134 -5.57 -1.40 9.53
C SER A 134 -7.03 -1.03 9.74
N PRO A 135 -7.41 -0.10 10.63
CA PRO A 135 -8.82 0.25 10.82
C PRO A 135 -9.45 0.84 9.55
N ARG A 136 -8.66 1.52 8.73
CA ARG A 136 -9.14 2.10 7.46
C ARG A 136 -9.27 1.05 6.36
N VAL A 137 -8.31 0.13 6.25
CA VAL A 137 -8.37 -1.04 5.36
C VAL A 137 -9.52 -1.97 5.76
N GLU A 138 -9.76 -2.15 7.06
CA GLU A 138 -10.91 -2.89 7.58
C GLU A 138 -12.22 -2.28 7.11
N LYS A 139 -12.42 -0.98 7.37
CA LYS A 139 -13.61 -0.27 6.91
C LYS A 139 -13.80 -0.38 5.40
N LEU A 140 -12.73 -0.19 4.62
CA LEU A 140 -12.78 -0.33 3.16
C LEU A 140 -13.18 -1.76 2.75
N SER A 141 -12.56 -2.79 3.33
CA SER A 141 -12.86 -4.18 3.01
C SER A 141 -14.34 -4.54 3.27
N ILE A 142 -14.89 -4.08 4.40
CA ILE A 142 -16.30 -4.29 4.75
C ILE A 142 -17.22 -3.59 3.75
N MET A 143 -16.94 -2.32 3.41
CA MET A 143 -17.75 -1.56 2.45
C MET A 143 -17.75 -2.21 1.06
N LEU A 144 -16.60 -2.72 0.60
CA LEU A 144 -16.48 -3.41 -0.69
C LEU A 144 -17.28 -4.71 -0.70
N GLU A 145 -17.15 -5.51 0.35
CA GLU A 145 -17.89 -6.77 0.49
C GLU A 145 -19.40 -6.53 0.54
N ASP A 146 -19.83 -5.61 1.39
CA ASP A 146 -21.25 -5.26 1.58
C ASP A 146 -21.87 -4.77 0.27
N THR A 147 -21.19 -3.85 -0.42
CA THR A 147 -21.65 -3.34 -1.72
C THR A 147 -21.72 -4.46 -2.75
N ALA A 148 -20.67 -5.28 -2.87
CA ALA A 148 -20.64 -6.34 -3.87
C ALA A 148 -21.73 -7.40 -3.62
N VAL A 149 -21.94 -7.81 -2.36
CA VAL A 149 -22.97 -8.80 -2.00
C VAL A 149 -24.36 -8.29 -2.34
N HIS A 150 -24.74 -7.11 -1.86
CA HIS A 150 -26.08 -6.56 -2.09
C HIS A 150 -26.38 -6.34 -3.57
N VAL A 151 -25.42 -5.86 -4.34
CA VAL A 151 -25.60 -5.62 -5.77
C VAL A 151 -25.72 -6.94 -6.54
N LEU A 152 -24.93 -7.97 -6.19
CA LEU A 152 -25.04 -9.31 -6.78
C LEU A 152 -26.35 -10.02 -6.41
N GLU A 153 -26.95 -9.70 -5.26
CA GLU A 153 -28.28 -10.15 -4.85
C GLU A 153 -29.42 -9.40 -5.55
N GLY A 154 -29.09 -8.40 -6.37
CA GLY A 154 -30.04 -7.68 -7.24
C GLY A 154 -30.36 -6.25 -6.79
N ASN A 155 -29.82 -5.78 -5.67
CA ASN A 155 -30.02 -4.40 -5.21
C ASN A 155 -29.09 -3.41 -5.94
N CYS A 156 -29.31 -3.22 -7.24
CA CYS A 156 -28.46 -2.40 -8.10
C CYS A 156 -28.45 -0.91 -7.71
N ASN A 157 -29.48 -0.43 -7.01
CA ASN A 157 -29.59 0.96 -6.58
C ASN A 157 -28.49 1.35 -5.59
N MET A 158 -27.95 0.38 -4.83
CA MET A 158 -26.83 0.62 -3.91
C MET A 158 -25.55 1.08 -4.61
N LEU A 159 -25.35 0.80 -5.91
CA LEU A 159 -24.16 1.28 -6.62
C LEU A 159 -24.10 2.81 -6.65
N GLN A 160 -25.24 3.49 -6.83
CA GLN A 160 -25.28 4.95 -6.92
C GLN A 160 -24.89 5.62 -5.60
N GLU A 161 -25.24 5.01 -4.47
CA GLU A 161 -24.95 5.54 -3.13
C GLU A 161 -23.56 5.10 -2.64
N SER A 162 -23.21 3.83 -2.82
CA SER A 162 -22.00 3.25 -2.25
C SER A 162 -20.74 3.56 -3.04
N VAL A 163 -20.79 3.63 -4.37
CA VAL A 163 -19.57 3.82 -5.18
C VAL A 163 -18.87 5.16 -4.90
N PRO A 164 -19.57 6.31 -4.80
CA PRO A 164 -18.91 7.57 -4.41
C PRO A 164 -18.26 7.50 -3.02
N LEU A 165 -18.90 6.83 -2.06
CA LEU A 165 -18.35 6.62 -0.72
C LEU A 165 -17.11 5.71 -0.74
N LEU A 166 -17.12 4.68 -1.59
CA LEU A 166 -15.98 3.81 -1.81
C LEU A 166 -14.80 4.55 -2.44
N VAL A 167 -15.03 5.44 -3.41
CA VAL A 167 -13.98 6.30 -3.98
C VAL A 167 -13.32 7.14 -2.89
N GLN A 168 -14.13 7.83 -2.08
CA GLN A 168 -13.61 8.63 -0.97
C GLN A 168 -12.81 7.78 0.02
N GLN A 169 -13.32 6.59 0.37
CA GLN A 169 -12.65 5.70 1.31
C GLN A 169 -11.34 5.14 0.74
N VAL A 170 -11.29 4.82 -0.55
CA VAL A 170 -10.07 4.39 -1.26
C VAL A 170 -9.01 5.48 -1.19
N THR A 171 -9.35 6.72 -1.57
CA THR A 171 -8.43 7.87 -1.47
C THR A 171 -7.93 8.05 -0.04
N HIS A 172 -8.85 8.02 0.93
CA HIS A 172 -8.51 8.19 2.34
C HIS A 172 -7.57 7.09 2.87
N VAL A 173 -7.68 5.84 2.39
CA VAL A 173 -6.75 4.77 2.76
C VAL A 173 -5.38 4.98 2.08
N LEU A 174 -5.34 5.34 0.80
CA LEU A 174 -4.09 5.58 0.07
C LEU A 174 -3.28 6.74 0.66
N GLU A 175 -3.95 7.78 1.15
CA GLU A 175 -3.32 8.93 1.82
C GLU A 175 -2.91 8.65 3.27
N THR A 176 -3.23 7.47 3.82
CA THR A 176 -2.91 7.16 5.21
C THR A 176 -1.40 7.01 5.39
N PRO A 177 -0.79 7.73 6.34
CA PRO A 177 0.62 7.56 6.64
C PRO A 177 0.89 6.18 7.21
N VAL A 178 2.06 5.63 6.86
CA VAL A 178 2.53 4.35 7.40
C VAL A 178 3.68 4.67 8.35
N CYS A 179 3.53 4.37 9.63
CA CYS A 179 4.62 4.44 10.59
C CYS A 179 5.54 3.25 10.38
N PHE A 180 6.83 3.52 10.22
CA PHE A 180 7.90 2.56 10.37
C PHE A 180 8.71 3.00 11.60
N SER A 181 9.22 2.07 12.41
CA SER A 181 10.14 2.42 13.51
C SER A 181 11.26 3.33 12.99
N ASP A 182 11.55 4.43 13.70
CA ASP A 182 12.78 5.16 13.45
C ASP A 182 13.94 4.30 13.98
N PRO A 183 14.98 4.03 13.17
CA PRO A 183 16.11 3.20 13.60
C PRO A 183 16.92 3.82 14.75
N ASP A 184 16.67 5.08 15.10
CA ASP A 184 17.30 5.78 16.23
C ASP A 184 16.74 5.35 17.61
N GLU A 185 15.61 4.63 17.68
CA GLU A 185 15.12 4.04 18.93
C GLU A 185 15.91 2.81 19.39
N TRP A 186 16.84 2.30 18.57
CA TRP A 186 17.72 1.19 18.93
C TRP A 186 19.00 1.63 19.64
N LYS A 187 19.02 2.85 20.21
CA LYS A 187 20.15 3.31 21.04
C LYS A 187 19.80 3.36 22.52
N SER A 188 20.58 2.53 23.23
CA SER A 188 20.85 2.43 24.66
C SER A 188 19.81 1.76 25.55
N ASP A 189 19.76 0.43 25.48
CA ASP A 189 19.71 -0.41 26.68
C ASP A 189 21.07 -1.12 26.81
N ASP A 190 22.10 -0.35 27.14
CA ASP A 190 23.34 -0.84 27.74
C ASP A 190 23.64 0.08 28.92
N GLU A 191 23.09 -0.27 30.08
CA GLU A 191 23.59 0.11 31.42
C GLU A 191 23.92 -1.15 32.22
#